data_AF-A0A1I0Q416-F1
#
_entry.id   AF-A0A1I0Q416-F1
#
_cell.length_a   1.000
_cell.length_b   1.000
_cell.length_c   1.000
_cell.angle_alpha   90.00
_cell.angle_beta   90.00
_cell.angle_gamma   90.00
#
_symmetry.space_group_name_H-M   'P 1'
#
loop_
_entity.id
_entity.type
_entity.pdbx_description
1 polymer ?
#
loop_
_entity_poly.entity_id
_entity_poly.type
_entity_poly.pdbx_seq_one_letter_code
_entity_poly.pdbx_strand_id
1 'polypeptide(L)'
;MTLRQIVSDLRSMLKQVSADSVLTDRMLASELRSAAALLIRRDLLLRRLWNTPTLFTQIRCLKLCEVPVAECCNYSAPCTIRRSQCRIKGIADLGTFGLAIQGIFTIDGRKKFKEANPSRYENILRLNIPNKKGYYWLLDGYLYITDPDLEAINLVAYFEEGVTFEGTDCQCADATVDQSCLNPLDEDFKCPQYLIENAKNAVYEKLGRLFKSSLADPVSNEKEEAR
;
A
#
# COMPACT_ATOMS: atom_id res chain seq x y z
N MET A 1 2.94 -1.76 17.95
CA MET A 1 2.32 -0.56 18.56
C MET A 1 0.95 -0.46 17.94
N THR A 2 -0.10 -0.58 18.74
CA THR A 2 -1.46 -0.71 18.19
C THR A 2 -2.01 0.64 17.80
N LEU A 3 -2.87 0.66 16.79
CA LEU A 3 -3.52 1.90 16.36
C LEU A 3 -4.32 2.53 17.51
N ARG A 4 -4.96 1.72 18.37
CA ARG A 4 -5.67 2.16 19.58
C ARG A 4 -4.80 3.00 20.51
N GLN A 5 -3.54 2.61 20.76
CA GLN A 5 -2.62 3.37 21.61
C GLN A 5 -2.36 4.76 21.02
N ILE A 6 -2.10 4.83 19.71
CA ILE A 6 -1.83 6.11 19.02
C ILE A 6 -3.04 7.03 19.04
N VAL A 7 -4.24 6.48 18.81
CA VAL A 7 -5.49 7.25 18.84
C VAL A 7 -5.78 7.76 20.26
N SER A 8 -5.50 6.94 21.30
CA SER A 8 -5.62 7.38 22.69
C SER A 8 -4.65 8.52 23.01
N ASP A 9 -3.40 8.43 22.57
CA ASP A 9 -2.41 9.51 22.74
C ASP A 9 -2.89 10.78 22.05
N LEU A 10 -3.30 10.70 20.79
CA LEU A 10 -3.82 11.84 20.02
C LEU A 10 -5.05 12.47 20.67
N ARG A 11 -5.98 11.65 21.18
CA ARG A 11 -7.14 12.16 21.90
C ARG A 11 -6.71 12.90 23.17
N SER A 12 -5.69 12.44 23.89
CA SER A 12 -5.19 13.14 25.07
C SER A 12 -4.59 14.51 24.71
N MET A 13 -3.90 14.63 23.58
CA MET A 13 -3.40 15.91 23.05
C MET A 13 -4.53 16.85 22.61
N LEU A 14 -5.59 16.31 21.98
CA LEU A 14 -6.73 17.08 21.49
C LEU A 14 -7.73 17.48 22.58
N LYS A 15 -7.78 16.76 23.71
CA LYS A 15 -8.65 17.09 24.87
C LYS A 15 -8.37 18.47 25.48
N GLN A 16 -7.23 19.09 25.16
CA GLN A 16 -6.98 20.49 25.49
C GLN A 16 -7.69 21.50 24.57
N VAL A 17 -8.25 21.05 23.43
CA VAL A 17 -8.69 21.93 22.33
C VAL A 17 -10.21 22.07 22.17
N SER A 18 -11.06 21.16 22.68
CA SER A 18 -12.50 21.45 22.83
C SER A 18 -13.25 20.40 23.67
N ALA A 19 -14.18 20.85 24.51
CA ALA A 19 -15.08 20.01 25.31
C ALA A 19 -16.28 19.44 24.52
N ASP A 20 -16.56 19.97 23.32
CA ASP A 20 -17.83 19.74 22.62
C ASP A 20 -17.72 19.07 21.23
N SER A 21 -16.53 18.62 20.81
CA SER A 21 -16.41 17.93 19.51
C SER A 21 -16.58 16.41 19.63
N VAL A 22 -17.56 15.86 18.92
CA VAL A 22 -17.82 14.41 18.78
C VAL A 22 -16.75 13.79 17.84
N LEU A 23 -15.47 13.88 18.21
CA LEU A 23 -14.37 13.25 17.48
C LEU A 23 -14.38 11.73 17.74
N THR A 24 -14.82 10.98 16.73
CA THR A 24 -14.83 9.52 16.79
C THR A 24 -13.42 8.92 16.60
N ASP A 25 -13.15 7.79 17.26
CA ASP A 25 -11.90 7.04 17.08
C ASP A 25 -11.63 6.68 15.63
N ARG A 26 -12.68 6.39 14.86
CA ARG A 26 -12.60 6.03 13.45
C ARG A 26 -12.10 7.19 12.61
N MET A 27 -12.59 8.40 12.87
CA MET A 27 -12.10 9.60 12.18
C MET A 27 -10.62 9.83 12.48
N LEU A 28 -10.21 9.79 13.75
CA LEU A 28 -8.80 9.95 14.15
C LEU A 28 -7.90 8.88 13.52
N ALA A 29 -8.37 7.63 13.48
CA ALA A 29 -7.67 6.53 12.82
C ALA A 29 -7.51 6.76 11.31
N SER A 30 -8.55 7.24 10.63
CA SER A 30 -8.50 7.54 9.19
C SER A 30 -7.52 8.66 8.88
N GLU A 31 -7.57 9.76 9.64
CA GLU A 31 -6.68 10.91 9.47
C GLU A 31 -5.22 10.54 9.76
N LEU A 32 -4.98 9.72 10.78
CA LEU A 32 -3.66 9.20 11.08
C LEU A 32 -3.12 8.32 9.95
N ARG A 33 -3.94 7.42 9.39
CA ARG A 33 -3.56 6.58 8.24
C ARG A 33 -3.21 7.44 7.03
N SER A 34 -4.02 8.45 6.71
CA SER A 34 -3.75 9.37 5.60
C SER A 34 -2.46 10.16 5.82
N ALA A 35 -2.24 10.73 7.00
CA ALA A 35 -1.03 11.48 7.32
C ALA A 35 0.23 10.59 7.27
N ALA A 36 0.15 9.38 7.81
CA ALA A 36 1.25 8.42 7.76
C ALA A 36 1.56 7.97 6.33
N ALA A 37 0.54 7.67 5.52
CA ALA A 37 0.73 7.30 4.11
C ALA A 37 1.47 8.38 3.33
N LEU A 38 1.14 9.66 3.53
CA LEU A 38 1.84 10.79 2.91
C LEU A 38 3.31 10.88 3.34
N LEU A 39 3.59 10.74 4.63
CA LEU A 39 4.95 10.78 5.16
C LEU A 39 5.80 9.59 4.67
N ILE A 40 5.22 8.40 4.67
CA ILE A 40 5.86 7.18 4.17
C ILE A 40 6.16 7.32 2.68
N ARG A 41 5.20 7.79 1.87
CA ARG A 41 5.39 8.04 0.44
C ARG A 41 6.55 9.01 0.20
N ARG A 42 6.64 10.10 0.97
CA ARG A 42 7.74 11.07 0.89
C ARG A 42 9.09 10.43 1.21
N ASP A 43 9.19 9.65 2.28
CA ASP A 43 10.46 9.04 2.69
C ASP A 43 10.88 7.88 1.77
N LEU A 44 9.92 7.17 1.16
CA LEU A 44 10.16 6.17 0.11
C LEU A 44 10.71 6.80 -1.18
N LEU A 45 10.19 7.97 -1.59
CA LEU A 45 10.74 8.76 -2.70
C LEU A 45 12.21 9.14 -2.45
N LEU A 46 12.56 9.49 -1.21
CA LEU A 46 13.94 9.79 -0.79
C LEU A 46 14.82 8.54 -0.61
N ARG A 47 14.26 7.37 -0.89
CA ARG A 47 14.88 6.05 -0.73
C ARG A 47 15.35 5.69 0.69
N ARG A 48 14.83 6.34 1.73
CA ARG A 48 15.26 6.13 3.12
C ARG A 48 14.69 4.86 3.74
N LEU A 49 13.47 4.48 3.33
CA LEU A 49 12.69 3.40 3.95
C LEU A 49 12.81 2.03 3.26
N TRP A 50 13.53 1.92 2.13
CA TRP A 50 13.60 0.66 1.36
C TRP A 50 14.26 -0.51 2.11
N ASN A 51 15.06 -0.23 3.13
CA ASN A 51 15.73 -1.24 3.93
C ASN A 51 14.98 -1.61 5.21
N THR A 52 13.83 -0.98 5.47
CA THR A 52 13.06 -1.22 6.69
C THR A 52 12.17 -2.47 6.52
N PRO A 53 12.40 -3.55 7.29
CA PRO A 53 11.70 -4.81 7.11
C PRO A 53 10.24 -4.76 7.59
N THR A 54 9.88 -3.81 8.47
CA THR A 54 8.54 -3.72 9.07
C THR A 54 7.51 -2.99 8.20
N LEU A 55 7.97 -2.24 7.19
CA LEU A 55 7.11 -1.44 6.33
C LEU A 55 6.51 -2.27 5.19
N PHE A 56 7.36 -3.08 4.55
CA PHE A 56 6.94 -3.90 3.42
C PHE A 56 6.26 -5.18 3.91
N THR A 57 5.16 -5.54 3.28
CA THR A 57 4.51 -6.81 3.52
C THR A 57 4.97 -7.83 2.50
N GLN A 58 5.35 -9.01 2.96
CA GLN A 58 5.70 -10.13 2.12
C GLN A 58 4.46 -11.01 1.89
N ILE A 59 4.01 -11.09 0.64
CA ILE A 59 3.03 -12.07 0.18
C ILE A 59 3.80 -13.30 -0.27
N ARG A 60 3.59 -14.41 0.42
CA ARG A 60 4.26 -15.69 0.12
C ARG A 60 3.41 -16.52 -0.82
N CYS A 61 4.06 -17.28 -1.69
CA CYS A 61 3.44 -18.28 -2.55
C CYS A 61 2.25 -17.74 -3.39
N LEU A 62 2.43 -16.58 -4.02
CA LEU A 62 1.46 -16.05 -4.97
C LEU A 62 1.46 -16.91 -6.24
N LYS A 63 0.32 -17.56 -6.54
CA LYS A 63 0.15 -18.46 -7.67
C LYS A 63 0.14 -17.74 -9.03
N LEU A 64 0.74 -18.38 -10.02
CA LEU A 64 0.88 -17.91 -11.39
C LEU A 64 0.20 -18.86 -12.38
N CYS A 65 -0.32 -18.33 -13.47
CA CYS A 65 -0.84 -19.05 -14.63
C CYS A 65 0.00 -18.78 -15.87
N GLU A 66 0.08 -19.77 -16.77
CA GLU A 66 0.71 -19.61 -18.08
C GLU A 66 -0.20 -18.84 -19.02
N VAL A 67 0.38 -17.85 -19.69
CA VAL A 67 -0.29 -16.93 -20.60
C VAL A 67 0.62 -16.72 -21.82
N PRO A 68 0.08 -16.65 -23.05
CA PRO A 68 0.87 -16.30 -24.22
C PRO A 68 1.38 -14.85 -24.14
N VAL A 69 2.59 -14.59 -24.65
CA VAL A 69 3.19 -13.22 -24.69
C VAL A 69 2.31 -12.20 -25.42
N ALA A 70 1.45 -12.64 -26.34
CA ALA A 70 0.52 -11.79 -27.06
C ALA A 70 -0.48 -11.06 -26.15
N GLU A 71 -0.75 -11.55 -24.92
CA GLU A 71 -1.65 -10.87 -23.97
C GLU A 71 -1.04 -9.56 -23.46
N CYS A 72 0.30 -9.48 -23.31
CA CYS A 72 0.95 -8.29 -22.76
C CYS A 72 1.52 -7.35 -23.83
N CYS A 73 1.89 -7.85 -25.00
CA CYS A 73 2.60 -7.11 -26.05
C CYS A 73 2.03 -7.44 -27.43
N ASN A 74 2.14 -6.50 -28.37
CA ASN A 74 1.90 -6.73 -29.81
C ASN A 74 3.03 -7.57 -30.46
N TYR A 75 3.53 -8.56 -29.74
CA TYR A 75 4.57 -9.47 -30.17
C TYR A 75 4.03 -10.89 -30.12
N SER A 76 3.82 -11.48 -31.30
CA SER A 76 3.30 -12.82 -31.45
C SER A 76 4.45 -13.80 -31.67
N ALA A 77 4.88 -14.47 -30.61
CA ALA A 77 5.84 -15.57 -30.65
C ALA A 77 5.30 -16.74 -29.80
N PRO A 78 5.77 -17.99 -30.02
CA PRO A 78 5.36 -19.16 -29.22
C PRO A 78 5.90 -19.14 -27.78
N CYS A 79 6.42 -18.00 -27.31
CA CYS A 79 6.89 -17.85 -25.94
C CYS A 79 5.70 -17.71 -24.99
N THR A 80 5.77 -18.43 -23.87
CA THR A 80 4.83 -18.32 -22.76
C THR A 80 5.44 -17.49 -21.64
N ILE A 81 4.60 -16.74 -20.95
CA ILE A 81 4.93 -15.97 -19.75
C ILE A 81 4.00 -16.37 -18.61
N ARG A 82 4.36 -16.01 -17.39
CA ARG A 82 3.56 -16.26 -16.21
C ARG A 82 2.84 -14.99 -15.78
N ARG A 83 1.52 -15.09 -15.55
CA ARG A 83 0.67 -14.01 -15.01
C ARG A 83 0.14 -14.42 -13.64
N SER A 84 0.01 -13.49 -12.70
CA SER A 84 -0.70 -13.78 -11.44
C SER A 84 -2.14 -14.23 -11.71
N GLN A 85 -2.61 -15.18 -10.90
CA GLN A 85 -4.03 -15.59 -10.94
C GLN A 85 -4.95 -14.47 -10.46
N CYS A 86 -4.51 -13.77 -9.41
CA CYS A 86 -5.31 -12.75 -8.75
C CYS A 86 -4.79 -11.35 -9.03
N ARG A 87 -5.73 -10.41 -8.96
CA ARG A 87 -5.44 -9.00 -9.09
C ARG A 87 -4.92 -8.47 -7.75
N ILE A 88 -3.76 -7.83 -7.80
CA ILE A 88 -3.10 -7.26 -6.63
C ILE A 88 -3.51 -5.79 -6.54
N LYS A 89 -4.29 -5.45 -5.52
CA LYS A 89 -4.73 -4.07 -5.25
C LYS A 89 -4.03 -3.49 -4.03
N GLY A 90 -4.05 -2.17 -3.93
CA GLY A 90 -3.57 -1.43 -2.77
C GLY A 90 -2.05 -1.24 -2.71
N ILE A 91 -1.29 -1.61 -3.74
CA ILE A 91 0.15 -1.27 -3.81
C ILE A 91 0.27 0.25 -3.91
N ALA A 92 1.08 0.85 -3.05
CA ALA A 92 1.29 2.29 -3.06
C ALA A 92 1.99 2.73 -4.35
N ASP A 93 1.43 3.75 -4.99
CA ASP A 93 2.07 4.41 -6.12
C ASP A 93 3.05 5.48 -5.60
N LEU A 94 4.29 5.47 -6.08
CA LEU A 94 5.29 6.49 -5.78
C LEU A 94 5.31 7.58 -6.86
N GLY A 95 4.53 7.45 -7.94
CA GLY A 95 4.53 8.36 -9.07
C GLY A 95 5.82 8.23 -9.88
N THR A 96 6.84 9.02 -9.52
CA THR A 96 8.11 9.11 -10.28
C THR A 96 8.91 7.80 -10.32
N PHE A 97 8.84 6.99 -9.27
CA PHE A 97 9.56 5.72 -9.19
C PHE A 97 8.67 4.50 -9.46
N GLY A 98 7.47 4.71 -10.00
CA GLY A 98 6.50 3.63 -10.21
C GLY A 98 5.91 3.13 -8.90
N LEU A 99 5.71 1.82 -8.79
CA LEU A 99 5.06 1.19 -7.63
C LEU A 99 6.05 0.90 -6.51
N ALA A 100 5.58 0.92 -5.27
CA ALA A 100 6.38 0.63 -4.08
C ALA A 100 6.67 -0.88 -3.89
N ILE A 101 7.37 -1.49 -4.85
CA ILE A 101 7.73 -2.91 -4.87
C ILE A 101 9.22 -3.04 -4.56
N GLN A 102 9.57 -3.61 -3.40
CA GLN A 102 10.97 -3.83 -3.01
C GLN A 102 11.62 -4.93 -3.87
N GLY A 103 10.83 -5.95 -4.20
CA GLY A 103 11.27 -7.03 -5.07
C GLY A 103 10.29 -8.17 -5.15
N ILE A 104 10.43 -8.93 -6.24
CA ILE A 104 9.81 -10.23 -6.40
C ILE A 104 10.92 -11.25 -6.37
N PHE A 105 10.67 -12.31 -5.61
CA PHE A 105 11.60 -13.39 -5.37
C PHE A 105 10.95 -14.71 -5.75
N THR A 106 11.80 -15.66 -6.09
CA THR A 106 11.43 -17.08 -6.16
C THR A 106 11.00 -17.60 -4.78
N ILE A 107 10.31 -18.74 -4.73
CA ILE A 107 9.90 -19.39 -3.48
C ILE A 107 11.12 -19.62 -2.57
N ASP A 108 12.24 -20.03 -3.17
CA ASP A 108 13.53 -20.24 -2.48
C ASP A 108 14.23 -18.94 -2.04
N GLY A 109 13.76 -17.76 -2.47
CA GLY A 109 14.38 -16.46 -2.18
C GLY A 109 15.70 -16.17 -2.92
N ARG A 110 16.19 -17.11 -3.75
CA ARG A 110 17.53 -17.04 -4.37
C ARG A 110 17.62 -16.08 -5.55
N LYS A 111 16.60 -16.10 -6.41
CA LYS A 111 16.52 -15.24 -7.60
C LYS A 111 15.59 -14.05 -7.34
N LYS A 112 16.10 -12.83 -7.58
CA LYS A 112 15.33 -11.58 -7.59
C LYS A 112 15.06 -11.14 -9.03
N PHE A 113 13.80 -10.89 -9.35
CA PHE A 113 13.39 -10.40 -10.67
C PHE A 113 13.60 -8.88 -10.78
N LYS A 114 13.86 -8.40 -11.99
CA LYS A 114 14.04 -6.98 -12.28
C LYS A 114 12.78 -6.38 -12.89
N GLU A 115 12.45 -5.17 -12.49
CA GLU A 115 11.37 -4.41 -13.12
C GLU A 115 11.73 -4.07 -14.56
N ALA A 116 10.79 -4.26 -15.47
CA ALA A 116 10.89 -3.85 -16.87
C ALA A 116 9.56 -3.31 -17.37
N ASN A 117 9.58 -2.59 -18.48
CA ASN A 117 8.37 -2.25 -19.21
C ASN A 117 8.09 -3.33 -20.27
N PRO A 118 6.83 -3.59 -20.63
CA PRO A 118 6.49 -4.52 -21.71
C PRO A 118 7.25 -4.24 -23.02
N SER A 119 7.34 -2.97 -23.42
CA SER A 119 8.09 -2.55 -24.62
C SER A 119 9.59 -2.82 -24.52
N ARG A 120 10.17 -2.77 -23.31
CA ARG A 120 11.58 -3.11 -23.09
C ARG A 120 11.80 -4.60 -23.30
N TYR A 121 10.88 -5.43 -22.80
CA TYR A 121 10.93 -6.87 -22.99
C TYR A 121 10.75 -7.25 -24.47
N GLU A 122 9.83 -6.60 -25.17
CA GLU A 122 9.65 -6.75 -26.61
C GLU A 122 10.94 -6.45 -27.39
N ASN A 123 11.61 -5.33 -27.09
CA ASN A 123 12.88 -5.00 -27.72
C ASN A 123 13.96 -6.05 -27.46
N ILE A 124 14.02 -6.61 -26.26
CA ILE A 124 14.97 -7.67 -25.92
C ILE A 124 14.69 -8.94 -26.73
N LEU A 125 13.42 -9.32 -26.88
CA LEU A 125 13.02 -10.46 -27.70
C LEU A 125 13.38 -10.25 -29.17
N ARG A 126 13.11 -9.06 -29.73
CA ARG A 126 13.47 -8.71 -31.12
C ARG A 126 14.97 -8.71 -31.37
N LEU A 127 15.76 -8.28 -30.38
CA LEU A 127 17.23 -8.24 -30.46
C LEU A 127 17.89 -9.60 -30.16
N ASN A 128 17.11 -10.62 -29.78
CA ASN A 128 17.58 -11.96 -29.42
C ASN A 128 18.74 -11.96 -28.40
N ILE A 129 18.68 -11.04 -27.43
CA ILE A 129 19.70 -10.93 -26.38
C ILE A 129 19.44 -12.03 -25.34
N PRO A 130 20.46 -12.81 -24.94
CA PRO A 130 20.29 -13.86 -23.95
C PRO A 130 19.84 -13.30 -22.59
N ASN A 131 18.60 -13.57 -22.22
CA ASN A 131 18.00 -13.12 -20.97
C ASN A 131 18.40 -14.00 -19.79
N LYS A 132 19.56 -13.72 -19.20
CA LYS A 132 19.99 -14.34 -17.93
C LYS A 132 19.27 -13.76 -16.71
N LYS A 133 18.57 -12.64 -16.86
CA LYS A 133 17.87 -11.93 -15.78
C LYS A 133 16.37 -12.08 -16.03
N GLY A 134 15.64 -12.59 -15.04
CA GLY A 134 14.18 -12.63 -15.08
C GLY A 134 13.61 -11.22 -14.89
N TYR A 135 12.60 -10.87 -15.68
CA TYR A 135 11.91 -9.59 -15.60
C TYR A 135 10.49 -9.74 -15.09
N TYR A 136 9.97 -8.67 -14.51
CA TYR A 136 8.57 -8.56 -14.14
C TYR A 136 8.02 -7.18 -14.49
N TRP A 137 6.71 -7.11 -14.65
CA TRP A 137 5.94 -5.86 -14.78
C TRP A 137 4.53 -6.05 -14.26
N LEU A 138 3.88 -4.94 -13.90
CA LEU A 138 2.47 -4.93 -13.51
C LEU A 138 1.64 -4.31 -14.65
N LEU A 139 0.58 -5.00 -15.07
CA LEU A 139 -0.38 -4.51 -16.07
C LEU A 139 -1.80 -4.81 -15.56
N ASP A 140 -2.65 -3.80 -15.50
CA ASP A 140 -4.04 -3.89 -15.01
C ASP A 140 -4.21 -4.50 -13.60
N GLY A 141 -3.17 -4.45 -12.77
CA GLY A 141 -3.15 -5.07 -11.45
C GLY A 141 -2.80 -6.56 -11.45
N TYR A 142 -2.46 -7.12 -12.61
CA TYR A 142 -1.86 -8.45 -12.73
C TYR A 142 -0.34 -8.34 -12.84
N LEU A 143 0.34 -9.27 -12.19
CA LEU A 143 1.79 -9.36 -12.21
C LEU A 143 2.23 -10.34 -13.28
N TYR A 144 3.09 -9.90 -14.18
CA TYR A 144 3.65 -10.71 -15.26
C TYR A 144 5.13 -10.96 -15.01
N ILE A 145 5.59 -12.18 -15.33
CA ILE A 145 6.94 -12.65 -15.13
C ILE A 145 7.39 -13.41 -16.36
N THR A 146 8.64 -13.17 -16.78
CA THR A 146 9.20 -13.72 -18.03
C THR A 146 9.67 -15.17 -17.94
N ASP A 147 9.58 -15.80 -16.77
CA ASP A 147 10.13 -17.12 -16.52
C ASP A 147 8.98 -18.15 -16.59
N PRO A 148 8.95 -19.02 -17.62
CA PRO A 148 7.83 -19.93 -17.86
C PRO A 148 7.78 -21.08 -16.85
N ASP A 149 8.85 -21.38 -16.12
CA ASP A 149 8.92 -22.55 -15.24
C ASP A 149 8.39 -22.27 -13.81
N LEU A 150 7.93 -21.05 -13.54
CA LEU A 150 7.51 -20.62 -12.20
C LEU A 150 6.01 -20.80 -11.96
N GLU A 151 5.68 -21.58 -10.93
CA GLU A 151 4.29 -21.76 -10.48
C GLU A 151 3.88 -20.75 -9.40
N ALA A 152 4.80 -20.37 -8.51
CA ALA A 152 4.53 -19.40 -7.47
C ALA A 152 5.76 -18.53 -7.13
N ILE A 153 5.50 -17.37 -6.53
CA ILE A 153 6.51 -16.37 -6.18
C ILE A 153 6.24 -15.71 -4.84
N ASN A 154 7.27 -15.06 -4.31
CA ASN A 154 7.21 -14.22 -3.13
C ASN A 154 7.26 -12.74 -3.56
N LEU A 155 6.22 -11.97 -3.26
CA LEU A 155 6.15 -10.54 -3.55
C LEU A 155 6.39 -9.74 -2.26
N VAL A 156 7.29 -8.77 -2.31
CA VAL A 156 7.52 -7.83 -1.19
C VAL A 156 7.20 -6.41 -1.67
N ALA A 157 6.08 -5.88 -1.18
CA ALA A 157 5.56 -4.58 -1.58
C ALA A 157 4.94 -3.83 -0.39
N TYR A 158 4.83 -2.51 -0.52
CA TYR A 158 4.15 -1.66 0.45
C TYR A 158 2.72 -1.40 0.00
N PHE A 159 1.78 -1.56 0.94
CA PHE A 159 0.34 -1.41 0.70
C PHE A 159 -0.22 -0.32 1.61
N GLU A 160 -1.03 0.59 1.06
CA GLU A 160 -1.57 1.75 1.82
C GLU A 160 -2.72 1.36 2.75
N GLU A 161 -3.65 0.53 2.27
CA GLU A 161 -4.89 0.16 2.99
C GLU A 161 -4.92 -1.33 3.36
N GLY A 162 -3.76 -1.99 3.35
CA GLY A 162 -3.64 -3.43 3.52
C GLY A 162 -3.72 -4.20 2.20
N VAL A 163 -3.53 -5.52 2.30
CA VAL A 163 -3.50 -6.39 1.11
C VAL A 163 -4.91 -6.86 0.80
N THR A 164 -5.46 -6.39 -0.31
CA THR A 164 -6.73 -6.89 -0.85
C THR A 164 -6.46 -7.72 -2.09
N PHE A 165 -6.89 -8.99 -2.04
CA PHE A 165 -6.86 -9.88 -3.19
C PHE A 165 -8.26 -9.98 -3.79
N GLU A 166 -8.37 -9.76 -5.09
CA GLU A 166 -9.59 -10.08 -5.84
C GLU A 166 -9.36 -11.38 -6.60
N GLY A 167 -10.06 -12.44 -6.17
CA GLY A 167 -10.02 -13.78 -6.77
C GLY A 167 -10.22 -14.90 -5.76
N THR A 168 -10.76 -16.03 -6.21
CA THR A 168 -10.82 -17.30 -5.45
C THR A 168 -9.45 -17.97 -5.44
N ASP A 169 -9.02 -18.50 -4.27
CA ASP A 169 -7.82 -19.34 -4.06
C ASP A 169 -6.43 -18.75 -4.42
N CYS A 170 -6.23 -17.46 -4.15
CA CYS A 170 -4.98 -16.74 -4.43
C CYS A 170 -3.77 -17.12 -3.55
N GLN A 171 -4.03 -17.72 -2.38
CA GLN A 171 -3.00 -18.07 -1.40
C GLN A 171 -2.85 -19.58 -1.27
N CYS A 172 -1.63 -20.04 -0.95
CA CYS A 172 -1.42 -21.40 -0.47
C CYS A 172 -1.84 -21.49 1.00
N ALA A 173 -2.98 -22.15 1.26
CA ALA A 173 -3.41 -22.91 2.45
C ALA A 173 -3.20 -22.39 3.89
N ASP A 174 -2.59 -21.24 4.17
CA ASP A 174 -2.29 -20.79 5.55
C ASP A 174 -2.93 -19.43 5.92
N ALA A 175 -3.97 -18.99 5.20
CA ALA A 175 -4.85 -17.96 5.73
C ALA A 175 -5.80 -18.63 6.74
N THR A 176 -5.34 -18.77 7.98
CA THR A 176 -6.23 -19.12 9.08
C THR A 176 -7.40 -18.13 9.10
N VAL A 177 -8.60 -18.68 8.95
CA VAL A 177 -9.87 -17.99 8.73
C VAL A 177 -10.31 -17.16 9.98
N ASP A 178 -9.47 -17.08 11.01
CA ASP A 178 -9.83 -16.47 12.30
C ASP A 178 -9.56 -14.96 12.40
N GLN A 179 -9.02 -14.32 11.35
CA GLN A 179 -8.76 -12.87 11.36
C GLN A 179 -10.01 -11.99 11.10
N SER A 180 -11.17 -12.58 10.78
CA SER A 180 -12.40 -11.84 10.46
C SER A 180 -13.04 -11.11 11.65
N CYS A 181 -12.54 -11.31 12.88
CA CYS A 181 -13.14 -10.76 14.10
C CYS A 181 -12.25 -9.73 14.84
N LEU A 182 -11.14 -9.30 14.25
CA LEU A 182 -10.28 -8.28 14.88
C LEU A 182 -10.87 -6.88 14.66
N ASN A 183 -10.91 -6.08 15.73
CA ASN A 183 -11.30 -4.68 15.63
C ASN A 183 -10.22 -3.92 14.82
N PRO A 184 -10.58 -3.11 13.82
CA PRO A 184 -9.63 -2.36 12.99
C PRO A 184 -8.75 -1.35 13.76
N LEU A 185 -9.04 -1.11 15.05
CA LEU A 185 -8.20 -0.31 15.94
C LEU A 185 -7.11 -1.13 16.65
N ASP A 186 -7.26 -2.44 16.73
CA ASP A 186 -6.31 -3.35 17.37
C ASP A 186 -5.27 -3.90 16.39
N GLU A 187 -5.38 -3.54 15.11
CA GLU A 187 -4.36 -3.81 14.09
C GLU A 187 -3.04 -3.12 14.42
N ASP A 188 -1.94 -3.81 14.08
CA ASP A 188 -0.60 -3.25 14.15
C ASP A 188 -0.42 -2.16 13.11
N PHE A 189 -0.04 -0.97 13.58
CA PHE A 189 0.21 0.17 12.72
C PHE A 189 1.61 0.06 12.08
N LYS A 190 1.65 -0.23 10.78
CA LYS A 190 2.89 -0.39 9.99
C LYS A 190 3.52 0.96 9.65
N CYS A 191 4.04 1.65 10.67
CA CYS A 191 4.74 2.91 10.52
C CYS A 191 6.00 2.94 11.42
N PRO A 192 7.16 3.37 10.91
CA PRO A 192 8.34 3.61 11.73
C PRO A 192 8.08 4.62 12.85
N GLN A 193 8.62 4.36 14.04
CA GLN A 193 8.31 5.16 15.24
C GLN A 193 8.65 6.65 15.09
N TYR A 194 9.74 6.98 14.38
CA TYR A 194 10.12 8.37 14.12
C TYR A 194 9.11 9.13 13.23
N LEU A 195 8.34 8.42 12.40
CA LEU A 195 7.29 9.01 11.57
C LEU A 195 5.97 9.15 12.32
N ILE A 196 5.75 8.35 13.37
CA ILE A 196 4.50 8.39 14.13
C ILE A 196 4.33 9.74 14.82
N GLU A 197 5.38 10.27 15.45
CA GLU A 197 5.32 11.60 16.10
C GLU A 197 5.07 12.71 15.08
N ASN A 198 5.69 12.63 13.90
CA ASN A 198 5.42 13.57 12.80
C ASN A 198 3.97 13.46 12.29
N ALA A 199 3.44 12.24 12.19
CA ALA A 199 2.06 12.00 11.79
C ALA A 199 1.08 12.54 12.84
N LYS A 200 1.35 12.34 14.12
CA LYS A 200 0.56 12.88 15.23
C LYS A 200 0.49 14.41 15.15
N ASN A 201 1.63 15.07 14.98
CA ASN A 201 1.71 16.53 14.85
C ASN A 201 0.95 17.05 13.62
N ALA A 202 1.07 16.37 12.47
CA ALA A 202 0.35 16.74 11.25
C ALA A 202 -1.18 16.68 11.44
N VAL A 203 -1.67 15.64 12.12
CA VAL A 203 -3.10 15.52 12.44
C VAL A 203 -3.54 16.59 13.43
N TYR A 204 -2.75 16.85 14.47
CA TYR A 204 -3.01 17.90 15.45
C TYR A 204 -3.13 19.29 14.79
N GLU A 205 -2.21 19.63 13.89
CA GLU A 205 -2.27 20.89 13.14
C GLU A 205 -3.50 20.96 12.23
N LYS A 206 -3.82 19.88 11.51
CA LYS A 206 -4.98 19.83 10.61
C LYS A 206 -6.28 20.04 11.39
N LEU A 207 -6.48 19.28 12.46
CA LEU A 207 -7.68 19.40 13.31
C LEU A 207 -7.74 20.75 14.00
N GLY A 208 -6.61 21.26 14.52
CA GLY A 208 -6.54 22.58 15.14
C GLY A 208 -6.94 23.71 14.18
N ARG A 209 -6.62 23.62 12.88
CA ARG A 209 -7.08 24.58 11.87
C ARG A 209 -8.59 24.49 11.64
N LEU A 210 -9.13 23.27 11.51
CA LEU A 210 -10.56 23.04 11.30
C LEU A 210 -11.41 23.59 12.46
N PHE A 211 -10.97 23.37 13.71
CA PHE A 211 -11.67 23.89 14.88
C PHE A 211 -11.60 25.41 15.01
N LYS A 212 -10.47 26.03 14.65
CA LYS A 212 -10.37 27.50 14.62
C LYS A 212 -11.28 28.12 13.56
N SER A 213 -11.46 27.47 12.41
CA SER A 213 -12.42 27.94 11.41
C SER A 213 -13.88 27.77 11.84
N SER A 214 -14.24 26.69 12.56
CA SER A 214 -15.63 26.48 12.99
C SER A 214 -16.06 27.40 14.14
N LEU A 215 -15.11 27.90 14.95
CA LEU A 215 -15.40 28.88 16.01
C LEU A 215 -15.56 30.31 15.46
N ALA A 216 -15.23 30.55 14.19
CA ALA A 216 -15.27 31.86 13.56
C ALA A 216 -16.62 32.23 12.92
N ASP A 217 -17.70 31.52 13.26
CA ASP A 217 -19.08 31.91 12.94
C ASP A 217 -19.77 32.61 14.14
N PRO A 218 -19.43 33.86 14.50
CA PRO A 218 -20.37 34.71 15.20
C PRO A 218 -21.31 35.30 14.14
N VAL A 219 -22.57 34.89 14.16
CA VAL A 219 -23.80 35.64 13.81
C VAL A 219 -24.80 34.69 13.16
N SER A 220 -25.55 33.97 14.00
CA SER A 220 -27.00 33.79 13.76
C SER A 220 -27.66 33.57 15.12
N ASN A 221 -28.76 34.29 15.35
CA ASN A 221 -29.65 34.27 16.53
C ASN A 221 -29.47 35.37 17.59
N GLU A 222 -29.30 36.64 17.19
CA GLU A 222 -29.67 37.79 18.05
C GLU A 222 -30.66 38.77 17.37
N LYS A 223 -31.58 38.28 16.53
CA LYS A 223 -32.65 39.12 15.95
C LYS A 223 -34.00 38.41 15.85
N GLU A 224 -34.59 38.12 17.00
CA GLU A 224 -36.01 37.82 17.26
C GLU A 224 -36.03 37.67 18.79
N GLU A 225 -36.60 38.52 19.64
CA GLU A 225 -37.83 39.30 19.58
C GLU A 225 -37.66 40.55 20.48
N ALA A 226 -37.68 41.74 19.88
CA ALA A 226 -37.97 42.98 20.58
C ALA A 226 -38.82 43.84 19.65
N ARG A 227 -40.12 43.53 19.60
CA ARG A 227 -41.16 44.41 19.10
C ARG A 227 -42.52 44.00 19.59
#